data_AF-A0A7M3ZS94-F1
#
_entry.id   AF-A0A7M3ZS94-F1
#
_cell.length_a   1.000
_cell.length_b   1.000
_cell.length_c   1.000
_cell.angle_alpha   90.00
_cell.angle_beta   90.00
_cell.angle_gamma   90.00
#
_symmetry.space_group_name_H-M   'P 1'
#
loop_
_entity.id
_entity.type
_entity.pdbx_description
1 polymer ?
#
loop_
_entity_poly.entity_id
_entity_poly.type
_entity_poly.pdbx_seq_one_letter_code
_entity_poly.pdbx_strand_id
1 'polypeptide(L)'
;SATLSTTLSTAGEIILKVQGKDSYCNDGFDYTLTPSIDKTNRDTDEDGFIDTEDDCVELVGTSTNDRSGCTDSDGDGWSDPDNGWGVQNGADAFPSEASQWLDSDNDGYGDNLDGFQGDHCRFSRGYSSSDRYGCLDSDGDSYSDPDPGGLNGYEAWFAHPAGKGDAFAYEATQWNDTDEDGYGDNWGDS
;
A
#
# COMPACT_ATOMS: atom_id res chain seq x y z
N SER A 1 47.51 -21.88 -5.34
CA SER A 1 46.47 -21.14 -4.60
C SER A 1 45.47 -22.15 -4.10
N ALA A 2 45.18 -22.17 -2.79
CA ALA A 2 44.12 -22.99 -2.21
C ALA A 2 43.09 -22.02 -1.63
N THR A 3 41.83 -22.18 -2.01
CA THR A 3 40.72 -21.43 -1.42
C THR A 3 40.08 -22.29 -0.34
N LEU A 4 39.97 -21.75 0.87
CA LEU A 4 39.26 -22.35 1.99
C LEU A 4 38.04 -21.48 2.28
N SER A 5 36.85 -22.07 2.36
CA SER A 5 35.60 -21.38 2.70
C SER A 5 34.90 -22.10 3.84
N THR A 6 34.26 -21.35 4.73
CA THR A 6 33.39 -21.86 5.80
C THR A 6 32.24 -20.89 6.01
N THR A 7 31.08 -21.40 6.38
CA THR A 7 29.89 -20.60 6.71
C THR A 7 29.71 -20.57 8.22
N LEU A 8 29.35 -19.41 8.76
CA LEU A 8 28.89 -19.28 10.14
C LEU A 8 27.36 -19.30 10.12
N SER A 9 26.75 -20.32 10.73
CA SER A 9 25.28 -20.42 10.86
C SER A 9 24.71 -19.58 12.01
N THR A 10 25.59 -19.04 12.86
CA THR A 10 25.28 -18.18 14.01
C THR A 10 26.45 -17.21 14.22
N ALA A 11 26.26 -16.15 15.01
CA ALA A 11 27.34 -15.27 15.42
C ALA A 11 28.54 -16.07 15.98
N GLY A 12 29.75 -15.76 15.52
CA GLY A 12 30.94 -16.52 15.87
C GLY A 12 32.20 -15.98 15.21
N GLU A 13 33.32 -16.67 15.44
CA GLU A 13 34.63 -16.28 14.93
C GLU A 13 35.17 -17.33 13.96
N ILE A 14 35.80 -16.88 12.87
CA ILE A 14 36.60 -17.74 11.98
C ILE A 14 38.07 -17.55 12.34
N ILE A 15 38.70 -18.59 12.91
CA ILE A 15 40.11 -18.58 13.28
C ILE A 15 40.95 -19.23 12.17
N LEU A 16 41.78 -18.44 11.50
CA LEU A 16 42.74 -18.93 10.51
C LEU A 16 44.09 -19.21 11.20
N LYS A 17 44.57 -20.47 11.11
CA LYS A 17 45.89 -20.88 11.63
C LYS A 17 46.80 -21.27 10.48
N VAL A 18 47.93 -20.58 10.35
CA VAL A 18 49.02 -20.94 9.44
C VAL A 18 50.07 -21.69 10.25
N GLN A 19 50.36 -22.94 9.88
CA GLN A 19 51.39 -23.75 10.53
C GLN A 19 52.51 -24.06 9.53
N GLY A 20 53.68 -23.49 9.75
CA GLY A 20 54.89 -23.79 8.98
C GLY A 20 55.40 -25.21 9.24
N LYS A 21 56.20 -25.75 8.32
CA LYS A 21 56.96 -26.99 8.58
C LYS A 21 58.13 -26.68 9.52
N ASP A 22 58.35 -27.54 10.52
CA ASP A 22 59.44 -27.40 11.50
C ASP A 22 60.78 -27.10 10.83
N SER A 23 61.20 -25.84 10.89
CA SER A 23 62.55 -25.39 10.60
C SER A 23 63.04 -24.58 11.80
N TYR A 24 64.30 -24.78 12.16
CA TYR A 24 64.90 -24.30 13.41
C TYR A 24 64.99 -22.76 13.54
N CYS A 25 64.57 -21.98 12.53
CA CYS A 25 64.81 -20.53 12.53
C CYS A 25 63.86 -19.64 11.72
N ASN A 26 63.01 -20.18 10.84
CA ASN A 26 62.04 -19.49 9.96
C ASN A 26 61.76 -20.48 8.80
N ASP A 27 60.51 -20.74 8.45
CA ASP A 27 60.20 -21.62 7.31
C ASP A 27 60.55 -20.98 5.95
N GLY A 28 60.88 -19.69 5.96
CA GLY A 28 61.44 -18.96 4.82
C GLY A 28 60.38 -18.51 3.82
N PHE A 29 59.10 -18.56 4.18
CA PHE A 29 57.99 -18.19 3.31
C PHE A 29 57.22 -17.00 3.86
N ASP A 30 56.94 -16.03 2.97
CA ASP A 30 55.96 -14.98 3.24
C ASP A 30 54.56 -15.49 2.91
N TYR A 31 53.68 -15.51 3.91
CA TYR A 31 52.27 -15.86 3.72
C TYR A 31 51.45 -14.59 3.53
N THR A 32 50.61 -14.55 2.50
CA THR A 32 49.59 -13.51 2.31
C THR A 32 48.21 -14.15 2.38
N LEU A 33 47.36 -13.64 3.28
CA LEU A 33 45.96 -14.05 3.40
C LEU A 33 45.08 -12.92 2.87
N THR A 34 44.20 -13.24 1.92
CA THR A 34 43.23 -12.30 1.37
C THR A 34 41.83 -12.79 1.74
N PRO A 35 41.26 -12.34 2.86
CA PRO A 35 39.90 -12.72 3.24
C PRO A 35 38.88 -12.04 2.31
N SER A 36 37.80 -12.75 2.02
CA SER A 36 36.60 -12.20 1.38
C SER A 36 35.38 -12.70 2.12
N ILE A 37 34.41 -11.83 2.34
CA ILE A 37 33.10 -12.19 2.90
C ILE A 37 32.13 -12.26 1.73
N ASP A 38 31.45 -13.39 1.61
CA ASP A 38 30.29 -13.50 0.74
C ASP A 38 29.13 -12.74 1.38
N LYS A 39 28.59 -11.75 0.67
CA LYS A 39 27.51 -10.88 1.13
C LYS A 39 26.21 -11.13 0.35
N THR A 40 26.15 -12.19 -0.43
CA THR A 40 24.99 -12.50 -1.29
C THR A 40 23.70 -12.67 -0.50
N ASN A 41 23.76 -13.25 0.70
CA ASN A 41 22.62 -13.42 1.60
C ASN A 41 22.73 -12.51 2.83
N ARG A 42 23.29 -11.32 2.64
CA ARG A 42 23.26 -10.32 3.70
C ARG A 42 21.82 -9.81 3.80
N ASP A 43 21.37 -9.65 5.02
CA ASP A 43 20.10 -9.06 5.42
C ASP A 43 20.49 -8.11 6.57
N THR A 44 20.41 -6.81 6.30
CA THR A 44 21.04 -5.78 7.13
C THR A 44 20.16 -5.38 8.31
N ASP A 45 18.85 -5.38 8.15
CA ASP A 45 17.87 -5.04 9.18
C ASP A 45 17.17 -6.26 9.80
N GLU A 46 17.48 -7.47 9.31
CA GLU A 46 17.03 -8.76 9.84
C GLU A 46 15.51 -8.98 9.71
N ASP A 47 14.89 -8.43 8.66
CA ASP A 47 13.44 -8.53 8.41
C ASP A 47 13.03 -9.76 7.59
N GLY A 48 14.02 -10.47 7.03
CA GLY A 48 13.82 -11.67 6.22
C GLY A 48 13.90 -11.45 4.71
N PHE A 49 14.09 -10.22 4.25
CA PHE A 49 14.46 -9.88 2.88
C PHE A 49 15.97 -9.67 2.81
N ILE A 50 16.63 -10.29 1.82
CA ILE A 50 18.08 -10.09 1.64
C ILE A 50 18.32 -8.72 0.99
N ASP A 51 19.44 -8.05 1.30
CA ASP A 51 19.80 -6.71 0.80
C ASP A 51 19.65 -6.52 -0.73
N THR A 52 19.78 -7.61 -1.51
CA THR A 52 19.64 -7.57 -2.97
C THR A 52 18.21 -7.69 -3.48
N GLU A 53 17.30 -8.11 -2.62
CA GLU A 53 15.86 -8.29 -2.87
C GLU A 53 15.00 -7.35 -2.01
N ASP A 54 15.61 -6.60 -1.11
CA ASP A 54 15.00 -5.63 -0.21
C ASP A 54 15.13 -4.21 -0.75
N ASP A 55 14.00 -3.55 -0.97
CA ASP A 55 13.93 -2.16 -1.42
C ASP A 55 14.18 -1.15 -0.29
N CYS A 56 14.17 -1.63 0.96
CA CYS A 56 14.27 -0.85 2.19
C CYS A 56 15.38 -1.30 3.16
N VAL A 57 16.40 -2.04 2.70
CA VAL A 57 17.67 -2.54 3.34
C VAL A 57 18.03 -2.17 4.80
N GLU A 58 17.77 -0.97 5.27
CA GLU A 58 18.09 -0.49 6.63
C GLU A 58 16.83 -0.28 7.50
N LEU A 59 15.65 -0.67 7.02
CA LEU A 59 14.34 -0.44 7.64
C LEU A 59 13.49 -1.71 7.54
N VAL A 60 13.32 -2.35 8.69
CA VAL A 60 12.47 -3.54 8.85
C VAL A 60 11.08 -3.33 8.25
N GLY A 61 10.68 -4.24 7.37
CA GLY A 61 9.39 -4.22 6.72
C GLY A 61 8.84 -5.59 6.35
N THR A 62 7.64 -5.58 5.77
CA THR A 62 6.92 -6.79 5.38
C THR A 62 6.19 -6.67 4.04
N SER A 63 6.24 -5.51 3.38
CA SER A 63 5.59 -5.29 2.08
C SER A 63 6.14 -6.24 1.01
N THR A 64 5.31 -6.57 0.02
CA THR A 64 5.64 -7.55 -1.03
C THR A 64 5.09 -7.22 -2.43
N ASN A 65 4.14 -6.30 -2.56
CA ASN A 65 3.44 -6.02 -3.82
C ASN A 65 4.10 -4.90 -4.65
N ASP A 66 4.55 -3.81 -4.02
CA ASP A 66 5.18 -2.67 -4.70
C ASP A 66 6.68 -2.60 -4.44
N ARG A 67 7.07 -2.55 -3.16
CA ARG A 67 8.45 -2.58 -2.67
C ARG A 67 8.58 -3.74 -1.70
N SER A 68 9.61 -4.57 -1.81
CA SER A 68 9.82 -5.69 -0.91
C SER A 68 10.62 -5.24 0.32
N GLY A 69 10.26 -5.72 1.52
CA GLY A 69 11.00 -5.39 2.76
C GLY A 69 10.77 -3.96 3.30
N CYS A 70 9.83 -3.21 2.74
CA CYS A 70 9.45 -1.90 3.27
C CYS A 70 8.35 -2.00 4.33
N THR A 71 8.23 -0.97 5.17
CA THR A 71 7.17 -0.90 6.18
C THR A 71 5.79 -1.05 5.52
N ASP A 72 4.97 -1.93 6.07
CA ASP A 72 3.58 -2.21 5.67
C ASP A 72 2.78 -2.31 6.98
N SER A 73 2.10 -1.22 7.33
CA SER A 73 1.52 -1.04 8.66
C SER A 73 0.26 -1.87 8.89
N ASP A 74 -0.49 -2.20 7.84
CA ASP A 74 -1.75 -2.93 7.95
C ASP A 74 -1.69 -4.36 7.42
N GLY A 75 -0.59 -4.73 6.75
CA GLY A 75 -0.26 -6.08 6.34
C GLY A 75 -0.98 -6.55 5.08
N ASP A 76 -1.40 -5.63 4.22
CA ASP A 76 -2.05 -5.96 2.94
C ASP A 76 -1.05 -6.25 1.80
N GLY A 77 0.24 -6.02 2.07
CA GLY A 77 1.36 -6.27 1.19
C GLY A 77 1.83 -5.05 0.41
N TRP A 78 1.19 -3.90 0.50
CA TRP A 78 1.65 -2.64 -0.10
C TRP A 78 2.43 -1.81 0.93
N SER A 79 3.50 -1.15 0.49
CA SER A 79 4.36 -0.41 1.40
C SER A 79 3.76 0.95 1.79
N ASP A 80 3.88 1.31 3.07
CA ASP A 80 3.56 2.63 3.58
C ASP A 80 4.31 3.73 2.80
N PRO A 81 3.72 4.92 2.64
CA PRO A 81 4.39 6.04 2.02
C PRO A 81 5.52 6.57 2.92
N ASP A 82 6.67 6.86 2.31
CA ASP A 82 7.86 7.36 3.00
C ASP A 82 8.55 8.53 2.27
N ASN A 83 9.75 8.89 2.74
CA ASN A 83 10.57 9.90 2.11
C ASN A 83 11.20 9.39 0.80
N GLY A 84 10.44 9.48 -0.29
CA GLY A 84 10.89 9.15 -1.64
C GLY A 84 9.90 8.29 -2.41
N TRP A 85 9.01 7.60 -1.69
CA TRP A 85 7.95 6.78 -2.26
C TRP A 85 6.60 7.19 -1.65
N GLY A 86 5.86 8.05 -2.35
CA GLY A 86 4.52 8.46 -1.94
C GLY A 86 3.42 7.68 -2.69
N VAL A 87 2.17 7.94 -2.34
CA VAL A 87 0.98 7.32 -2.97
C VAL A 87 1.00 7.45 -4.50
N GLN A 88 1.39 8.62 -5.01
CA GLN A 88 1.53 8.87 -6.46
C GLN A 88 2.61 8.01 -7.16
N ASN A 89 3.48 7.37 -6.38
CA ASN A 89 4.53 6.46 -6.85
C ASN A 89 4.16 4.99 -6.66
N GLY A 90 2.99 4.69 -6.09
CA GLY A 90 2.50 3.33 -5.86
C GLY A 90 2.60 2.85 -4.42
N ALA A 91 2.97 3.73 -3.48
CA ALA A 91 2.82 3.43 -2.06
C ALA A 91 1.34 3.27 -1.71
N ASP A 92 1.09 2.57 -0.61
CA ASP A 92 -0.24 2.39 -0.05
C ASP A 92 -0.91 3.74 0.24
N ALA A 93 -2.09 3.95 -0.36
CA ALA A 93 -2.93 5.11 -0.14
C ALA A 93 -3.62 5.12 1.23
N PHE A 94 -3.82 3.95 1.84
CA PHE A 94 -4.50 3.76 3.12
C PHE A 94 -3.71 2.85 4.09
N PRO A 95 -2.57 3.31 4.66
CA PRO A 95 -1.66 2.52 5.53
C PRO A 95 -2.23 2.02 6.88
N SER A 96 -3.54 2.10 7.07
CA SER A 96 -4.23 1.68 8.28
C SER A 96 -5.50 0.90 7.98
N GLU A 97 -5.76 0.55 6.72
CA GLU A 97 -6.95 -0.11 6.26
C GLU A 97 -6.60 -1.13 5.18
N ALA A 98 -6.22 -2.33 5.61
CA ALA A 98 -5.70 -3.42 4.77
C ALA A 98 -6.64 -3.92 3.65
N SER A 99 -7.86 -3.40 3.60
CA SER A 99 -8.78 -3.67 2.51
C SER A 99 -8.70 -2.65 1.37
N GLN A 100 -7.90 -1.58 1.52
CA GLN A 100 -7.69 -0.51 0.55
C GLN A 100 -6.21 -0.18 0.42
N TRP A 101 -5.70 -0.12 -0.81
CA TRP A 101 -4.29 0.26 -1.07
C TRP A 101 -4.11 1.33 -2.15
N LEU A 102 -5.17 1.61 -2.92
CA LEU A 102 -5.13 2.45 -4.11
C LEU A 102 -6.28 3.46 -4.07
N ASP A 103 -5.98 4.71 -4.40
CA ASP A 103 -6.95 5.81 -4.56
C ASP A 103 -6.63 6.51 -5.90
N SER A 104 -7.38 6.15 -6.94
CA SER A 104 -7.07 6.57 -8.31
C SER A 104 -7.36 8.05 -8.58
N ASP A 105 -8.32 8.65 -7.90
CA ASP A 105 -8.74 10.05 -8.12
C ASP A 105 -8.43 11.00 -6.94
N ASN A 106 -7.86 10.46 -5.87
CA ASN A 106 -7.41 11.14 -4.65
C ASN A 106 -8.56 11.79 -3.88
N ASP A 107 -9.71 11.13 -3.80
CA ASP A 107 -10.87 11.60 -3.06
C ASP A 107 -10.93 11.11 -1.61
N GLY A 108 -10.09 10.12 -1.26
CA GLY A 108 -10.01 9.52 0.07
C GLY A 108 -10.86 8.26 0.24
N TYR A 109 -11.44 7.71 -0.83
CA TYR A 109 -12.07 6.40 -0.87
C TYR A 109 -11.24 5.45 -1.73
N GLY A 110 -11.04 4.23 -1.24
CA GLY A 110 -10.15 3.30 -1.93
C GLY A 110 -10.82 2.56 -3.08
N ASP A 111 -10.07 2.31 -4.14
CA ASP A 111 -10.53 1.70 -5.39
C ASP A 111 -11.10 0.27 -5.24
N ASN A 112 -10.78 -0.42 -4.14
CA ASN A 112 -11.26 -1.77 -3.88
C ASN A 112 -12.69 -1.73 -3.35
N LEU A 113 -13.65 -2.00 -4.23
CA LEU A 113 -15.09 -2.00 -3.89
C LEU A 113 -15.47 -3.00 -2.79
N ASP A 114 -14.77 -4.14 -2.71
CA ASP A 114 -15.05 -5.14 -1.69
C ASP A 114 -14.41 -4.76 -0.33
N GLY A 115 -13.61 -3.70 -0.31
CA GLY A 115 -12.97 -3.15 0.89
C GLY A 115 -13.84 -2.16 1.66
N PHE A 116 -13.28 -1.62 2.72
CA PHE A 116 -13.94 -0.63 3.57
C PHE A 116 -14.22 0.65 2.78
N GLN A 117 -15.49 1.05 2.72
CA GLN A 117 -15.94 2.26 2.04
C GLN A 117 -15.36 2.43 0.62
N GLY A 118 -15.34 1.36 -0.17
CA GLY A 118 -14.73 1.39 -1.50
C GLY A 118 -15.40 2.38 -2.45
N ASP A 119 -14.59 3.03 -3.30
CA ASP A 119 -15.01 4.07 -4.21
C ASP A 119 -15.86 3.52 -5.36
N HIS A 120 -17.12 3.94 -5.36
CA HIS A 120 -18.13 3.63 -6.38
C HIS A 120 -17.94 4.42 -7.68
N CYS A 121 -17.12 5.47 -7.66
CA CYS A 121 -16.80 6.36 -8.75
C CYS A 121 -15.29 6.52 -9.01
N ARG A 122 -14.48 5.48 -8.73
CA ARG A 122 -13.00 5.28 -8.89
C ARG A 122 -12.13 6.33 -9.60
N PHE A 123 -12.60 6.90 -10.70
CA PHE A 123 -11.83 7.82 -11.55
C PHE A 123 -12.39 9.25 -11.57
N SER A 124 -13.38 9.54 -10.73
CA SER A 124 -14.14 10.76 -10.71
C SER A 124 -14.41 11.20 -9.27
N ARG A 125 -13.45 11.96 -8.76
CA ARG A 125 -13.42 12.51 -7.40
C ARG A 125 -14.80 12.94 -6.90
N GLY A 126 -15.23 12.33 -5.81
CA GLY A 126 -16.48 12.60 -5.15
C GLY A 126 -16.35 12.55 -3.62
N TYR A 127 -17.44 12.86 -2.91
CA TYR A 127 -17.41 12.94 -1.46
C TYR A 127 -18.68 12.40 -0.79
N SER A 128 -19.60 11.79 -1.56
CA SER A 128 -20.75 11.09 -0.99
C SER A 128 -20.31 10.00 -0.01
N SER A 129 -21.09 9.81 1.05
CA SER A 129 -20.74 8.96 2.20
C SER A 129 -21.90 8.18 2.81
N SER A 130 -23.11 8.28 2.25
CA SER A 130 -24.30 7.56 2.73
C SER A 130 -24.75 6.42 1.82
N ASP A 131 -24.58 6.57 0.50
CA ASP A 131 -25.03 5.59 -0.51
C ASP A 131 -23.85 4.99 -1.29
N ARG A 132 -23.35 5.68 -2.31
CA ARG A 132 -22.17 5.29 -3.10
C ARG A 132 -21.01 6.10 -2.57
N TYR A 133 -20.05 5.48 -1.91
CA TYR A 133 -18.84 6.20 -1.44
C TYR A 133 -18.02 6.72 -2.63
N GLY A 134 -17.45 7.92 -2.51
CA GLY A 134 -16.55 8.51 -3.52
C GLY A 134 -17.22 9.04 -4.80
N CYS A 135 -18.55 9.14 -4.82
CA CYS A 135 -19.28 9.72 -5.94
C CYS A 135 -19.57 11.21 -5.74
N LEU A 136 -19.88 11.90 -6.84
CA LEU A 136 -20.25 13.32 -6.80
C LEU A 136 -21.44 13.52 -5.86
N ASP A 137 -21.31 14.48 -4.95
CA ASP A 137 -22.32 14.95 -4.00
C ASP A 137 -22.30 16.48 -4.12
N SER A 138 -23.23 17.02 -4.91
CA SER A 138 -23.19 18.41 -5.35
C SER A 138 -23.64 19.41 -4.27
N ASP A 139 -24.45 18.99 -3.30
CA ASP A 139 -24.96 19.85 -2.23
C ASP A 139 -24.38 19.53 -0.84
N GLY A 140 -23.64 18.43 -0.71
CA GLY A 140 -22.88 18.05 0.46
C GLY A 140 -23.74 17.40 1.55
N ASP A 141 -24.85 16.77 1.18
CA ASP A 141 -25.77 16.13 2.11
C ASP A 141 -25.45 14.66 2.42
N SER A 142 -24.34 14.15 1.87
CA SER A 142 -23.80 12.80 1.92
C SER A 142 -24.35 11.79 0.90
N TYR A 143 -25.42 12.10 0.17
CA TYR A 143 -25.96 11.24 -0.88
C TYR A 143 -25.38 11.60 -2.25
N SER A 144 -25.15 10.59 -3.08
CA SER A 144 -24.55 10.80 -4.39
C SER A 144 -25.56 11.31 -5.41
N ASP A 145 -25.13 12.28 -6.21
CA ASP A 145 -25.82 12.74 -7.41
C ASP A 145 -26.20 11.53 -8.29
N PRO A 146 -27.33 11.61 -9.00
CA PRO A 146 -27.68 10.61 -9.99
C PRO A 146 -26.65 10.63 -11.14
N ASP A 147 -26.24 9.44 -11.57
CA ASP A 147 -25.46 9.21 -12.78
C ASP A 147 -26.22 8.27 -13.72
N PRO A 148 -27.29 8.73 -14.40
CA PRO A 148 -28.10 7.87 -15.27
C PRO A 148 -27.32 7.26 -16.44
N GLY A 149 -26.18 7.86 -16.79
CA GLY A 149 -25.29 7.38 -17.83
C GLY A 149 -24.29 6.33 -17.36
N GLY A 150 -24.10 6.17 -16.05
CA GLY A 150 -23.02 5.35 -15.48
C GLY A 150 -21.66 5.79 -16.02
N LEU A 151 -21.45 7.11 -16.17
CA LEU A 151 -20.22 7.66 -16.74
C LEU A 151 -19.09 7.72 -15.72
N ASN A 152 -19.44 7.93 -14.46
CA ASN A 152 -18.50 8.08 -13.36
C ASN A 152 -18.47 6.82 -12.48
N GLY A 153 -19.58 6.07 -12.40
CA GLY A 153 -19.66 4.82 -11.65
C GLY A 153 -19.65 3.54 -12.49
N TYR A 154 -19.75 2.38 -11.81
CA TYR A 154 -19.77 1.05 -12.45
C TYR A 154 -21.05 0.75 -13.25
N GLU A 155 -22.15 1.41 -12.88
CA GLU A 155 -23.45 1.24 -13.51
C GLU A 155 -24.27 2.53 -13.43
N ALA A 156 -25.38 2.57 -14.17
CA ALA A 156 -26.31 3.69 -14.13
C ALA A 156 -26.94 3.83 -12.73
N TRP A 157 -26.97 5.07 -12.25
CA TRP A 157 -27.50 5.44 -10.94
C TRP A 157 -28.59 6.49 -11.10
N PHE A 158 -29.85 6.05 -11.05
CA PHE A 158 -30.99 6.95 -11.20
C PHE A 158 -31.35 7.59 -9.86
N ALA A 159 -31.89 8.80 -9.93
CA ALA A 159 -32.50 9.49 -8.79
C ALA A 159 -33.67 8.68 -8.20
N HIS A 160 -33.91 8.81 -6.90
CA HIS A 160 -35.11 8.30 -6.26
C HIS A 160 -36.37 8.89 -6.94
N PRO A 161 -37.45 8.11 -7.14
CA PRO A 161 -37.67 6.72 -6.71
C PRO A 161 -37.26 5.67 -7.75
N ALA A 162 -36.85 6.11 -8.96
CA ALA A 162 -36.45 5.20 -10.03
C ALA A 162 -35.14 4.45 -9.73
N GLY A 163 -34.27 5.06 -8.91
CA GLY A 163 -33.08 4.45 -8.36
C GLY A 163 -32.86 4.87 -6.91
N LYS A 164 -31.59 5.01 -6.53
CA LYS A 164 -31.16 5.30 -5.16
C LYS A 164 -30.30 6.56 -5.05
N GLY A 165 -30.05 7.24 -6.17
CA GLY A 165 -29.36 8.52 -6.15
C GLY A 165 -30.24 9.60 -5.58
N ASP A 166 -29.58 10.66 -5.17
CA ASP A 166 -30.22 11.85 -4.65
C ASP A 166 -31.27 12.38 -5.65
N ALA A 167 -32.52 12.49 -5.19
CA ALA A 167 -33.61 13.08 -5.95
C ALA A 167 -33.43 14.59 -6.18
N PHE A 168 -32.70 15.27 -5.29
CA PHE A 168 -32.51 16.71 -5.26
C PHE A 168 -31.05 17.10 -5.03
N ALA A 169 -30.16 16.71 -5.97
CA ALA A 169 -28.70 16.94 -5.96
C ALA A 169 -28.18 18.39 -5.70
N TYR A 170 -29.05 19.37 -5.53
CA TYR A 170 -28.70 20.76 -5.25
C TYR A 170 -29.42 21.33 -4.01
N GLU A 171 -30.10 20.49 -3.23
CA GLU A 171 -30.93 20.86 -2.08
C GLU A 171 -30.63 19.94 -0.89
N ALA A 172 -29.56 20.26 -0.13
CA ALA A 172 -28.96 19.40 0.90
C ALA A 172 -29.85 18.96 2.08
N THR A 173 -31.12 19.33 2.07
CA THR A 173 -32.12 18.89 3.05
C THR A 173 -33.06 17.83 2.50
N GLN A 174 -32.96 17.49 1.20
CA GLN A 174 -33.86 16.65 0.43
C GLN A 174 -33.05 15.65 -0.41
N TRP A 175 -33.32 14.34 -0.26
CA TRP A 175 -32.62 13.29 -1.01
C TRP A 175 -33.53 12.17 -1.53
N ASN A 176 -34.78 12.09 -1.06
CA ASN A 176 -35.78 11.13 -1.52
C ASN A 176 -37.04 11.86 -1.99
N ASP A 177 -37.63 11.41 -3.10
CA ASP A 177 -38.96 11.80 -3.59
C ASP A 177 -39.78 10.52 -3.90
N THR A 178 -40.64 10.07 -2.98
CA THR A 178 -41.35 8.79 -3.12
C THR A 178 -42.58 8.89 -4.00
N ASP A 179 -43.27 10.03 -3.99
CA ASP A 179 -44.52 10.22 -4.73
C ASP A 179 -44.39 11.07 -6.01
N GLU A 180 -43.15 11.44 -6.36
CA GLU A 180 -42.78 12.16 -7.58
C GLU A 180 -43.49 13.51 -7.69
N ASP A 181 -43.78 14.16 -6.57
CA ASP A 181 -44.47 15.44 -6.53
C ASP A 181 -43.51 16.65 -6.64
N GLY A 182 -42.20 16.38 -6.62
CA GLY A 182 -41.13 17.37 -6.70
C GLY A 182 -40.79 18.03 -5.37
N TYR A 183 -41.30 17.52 -4.26
CA TYR A 183 -40.92 17.86 -2.90
C TYR A 183 -40.33 16.62 -2.22
N GLY A 184 -39.29 16.81 -1.42
CA GLY A 184 -38.62 15.67 -0.81
C GLY A 184 -39.30 15.19 0.46
N ASP A 185 -39.18 13.88 0.73
CA ASP A 185 -39.79 13.21 1.88
C ASP A 185 -39.06 13.46 3.20
N ASN A 186 -37.89 14.10 3.15
CA ASN A 186 -36.97 14.25 4.27
C ASN A 186 -36.94 15.69 4.81
N TRP A 187 -36.11 15.92 5.82
CA TRP A 187 -36.36 16.85 6.93
C TRP A 187 -37.03 18.19 6.56
N GLY A 188 -38.35 18.27 6.82
CA GLY A 188 -39.09 19.53 6.83
C GLY A 188 -39.85 19.85 5.55
N ASP A 189 -40.87 19.06 5.23
CA ASP A 189 -42.11 19.62 4.70
C ASP A 189 -42.62 20.71 5.65
N SER A 190 -42.27 21.97 5.41
CA SER A 190 -42.90 23.13 6.04
C SER A 190 -43.49 24.05 4.99
#